data_AF-A0A5J9VYI5-F1
#
_entry.id   AF-A0A5J9VYI5-F1
#
_cell.length_a   1.000
_cell.length_b   1.000
_cell.length_c   1.000
_cell.angle_alpha   90.00
_cell.angle_beta   90.00
_cell.angle_gamma   90.00
#
_symmetry.space_group_name_H-M   'P 1'
#
loop_
_entity.id
_entity.type
_entity.pdbx_description
1 polymer ?
#
loop_
_entity_poly.entity_id
_entity_poly.type
_entity_poly.pdbx_seq_one_letter_code
_entity_poly.pdbx_strand_id
1 'polypeptide(L)'
;MAAPPPQRHRLSSPPVLERLHDDLIAAEILARVPPDDPALLLRAAATCRSLRGLLADRAFLRRHRDLHGGAAPMLGFVFNDNNPDAARFVPTSSFRPRTPDHADLVALDARHGRVLLYRSDELSFPKALVVWNPITDQQRELPFPKVDFIYWNAAVLCAAAARGSCDHLGCCNGGPFLIAFVGSTCEGIAFASTYSSEAAAWSDTINGVEPNIFPQNEKPAALVGNKLYFAPFQSKDRILEFDLDHRQLSSIKPPHGLPSSSVLMPADGGRLGFTGIYGIGPHLILWTRKAGSDGTLAWEPRIGFDLTGRFYSSQLPPAVVGYAYAESLGAILLRTDAGVLAIDFRTGRNRRVSRRILNSRFVIPYMSFYTPVLS
;
A
#
# COMPACT_ATOMS: atom_id res chain seq x y z
N MET A 1 -64.62 -27.63 -17.98
CA MET A 1 -64.19 -26.21 -18.00
C MET A 1 -63.04 -26.06 -17.03
N ALA A 2 -61.80 -26.01 -17.53
CA ALA A 2 -60.62 -25.78 -16.71
C ALA A 2 -60.41 -24.27 -16.51
N ALA A 3 -60.14 -23.86 -15.28
CA ALA A 3 -59.93 -22.45 -14.93
C ALA A 3 -58.67 -21.87 -15.59
N PRO A 4 -58.67 -20.59 -16.02
CA PRO A 4 -57.49 -19.98 -16.63
C PRO A 4 -56.41 -19.70 -15.56
N PRO A 5 -55.12 -19.73 -15.94
CA PRO A 5 -54.03 -19.49 -15.01
C PRO A 5 -53.98 -18.00 -14.58
N PRO A 6 -53.46 -17.69 -13.38
CA PRO A 6 -53.38 -16.32 -12.89
C PRO A 6 -52.42 -15.49 -13.75
N GLN A 7 -52.90 -14.33 -14.21
CA GLN A 7 -52.07 -13.35 -14.91
C GLN A 7 -51.01 -12.82 -13.95
N ARG A 8 -49.73 -13.06 -14.26
CA ARG A 8 -48.62 -12.35 -13.63
C ARG A 8 -48.72 -10.88 -14.00
N HIS A 9 -49.11 -10.04 -13.05
CA HIS A 9 -48.94 -8.59 -13.17
C HIS A 9 -47.47 -8.29 -13.46
N ARG A 10 -47.16 -7.84 -14.68
CA ARG A 10 -45.88 -7.20 -14.96
C ARG A 10 -45.86 -5.90 -14.17
N LEU A 11 -45.02 -5.82 -13.14
CA LEU A 11 -44.70 -4.55 -12.50
C LEU A 11 -44.17 -3.60 -13.56
N SER A 12 -44.93 -2.54 -13.83
CA SER A 12 -44.54 -1.44 -14.70
C SER A 12 -43.20 -0.89 -14.23
N SER A 13 -42.21 -0.81 -15.13
CA SER A 13 -40.96 -0.11 -14.84
C SER A 13 -41.28 1.36 -14.54
N PRO A 14 -40.79 1.95 -13.43
CA PRO A 14 -41.04 3.36 -13.15
C PRO A 14 -40.52 4.26 -14.29
N PRO A 15 -41.19 5.40 -14.54
CA PRO A 15 -40.78 6.35 -15.56
C PRO A 15 -39.33 6.81 -15.36
N VAL A 16 -38.66 7.08 -16.48
CA VAL A 16 -37.22 7.42 -16.51
C VAL A 16 -36.87 8.61 -15.61
N LEU A 17 -37.76 9.58 -15.48
CA LEU A 17 -37.56 10.76 -14.64
C LEU A 17 -37.55 10.44 -13.13
N GLU A 18 -38.42 9.53 -12.67
CA GLU A 18 -38.45 9.08 -11.27
C GLU A 18 -37.20 8.25 -10.93
N ARG A 19 -36.79 7.36 -11.85
CA ARG A 19 -35.53 6.61 -11.69
C ARG A 19 -34.30 7.52 -11.60
N LEU A 20 -34.23 8.57 -12.42
CA LEU A 20 -33.14 9.55 -12.38
C LEU A 20 -33.13 10.32 -11.06
N HIS A 21 -34.30 10.65 -10.50
CA HIS A 21 -34.38 11.32 -9.21
C HIS A 21 -33.94 10.41 -8.05
N ASP A 22 -34.38 9.16 -8.05
CA ASP A 22 -34.00 8.15 -7.07
C ASP A 22 -32.49 7.82 -7.14
N ASP A 23 -31.93 7.71 -8.36
CA ASP A 23 -30.50 7.47 -8.56
C ASP A 23 -29.66 8.66 -8.06
N LEU A 24 -30.12 9.91 -8.23
CA LEU A 24 -29.47 11.10 -7.68
C LEU A 24 -29.49 11.15 -6.15
N ILE A 25 -30.64 10.81 -5.54
CA ILE A 25 -30.76 10.72 -4.08
C ILE A 25 -29.86 9.60 -3.56
N ALA A 26 -29.87 8.44 -4.19
CA ALA A 26 -29.00 7.33 -3.83
C ALA A 26 -27.52 7.70 -3.95
N ALA A 27 -27.13 8.43 -5.01
CA ALA A 27 -25.77 8.93 -5.19
C ALA A 27 -25.35 9.83 -4.03
N GLU A 28 -26.20 10.77 -3.62
CA GLU A 28 -25.88 11.71 -2.54
C GLU A 28 -25.80 11.00 -1.17
N ILE A 29 -26.67 10.03 -0.91
CA ILE A 29 -26.63 9.23 0.33
C ILE A 29 -25.39 8.35 0.37
N LEU A 30 -25.11 7.62 -0.71
CA LEU A 30 -23.97 6.70 -0.79
C LEU A 30 -22.64 7.45 -0.79
N ALA A 31 -22.59 8.67 -1.33
CA ALA A 31 -21.40 9.52 -1.30
C ALA A 31 -20.98 9.92 0.12
N ARG A 32 -21.91 9.92 1.09
CA ARG A 32 -21.66 10.23 2.51
C ARG A 32 -21.29 9.02 3.34
N VAL A 33 -21.38 7.81 2.80
CA VAL A 33 -20.95 6.59 3.51
C VAL A 33 -19.44 6.68 3.77
N PRO A 34 -18.99 6.51 5.03
CA PRO A 34 -17.58 6.54 5.36
C PRO A 34 -16.75 5.53 4.54
N PRO A 35 -15.58 5.94 4.01
CA PRO A 35 -14.79 5.09 3.13
C PRO A 35 -14.07 3.95 3.87
N ASP A 36 -13.86 4.09 5.18
CA ASP A 36 -13.15 3.14 6.03
C ASP A 36 -13.88 1.80 6.22
N ASP A 37 -15.20 1.78 6.07
CA ASP A 37 -15.97 0.54 6.01
C ASP A 37 -16.96 0.49 4.83
N PRO A 38 -16.60 -0.19 3.72
CA PRO A 38 -17.43 -0.22 2.52
C PRO A 38 -18.63 -1.17 2.61
N ALA A 39 -19.01 -1.67 3.79
CA ALA A 39 -20.13 -2.62 3.95
C ALA A 39 -21.43 -2.18 3.25
N LEU A 40 -21.80 -0.92 3.40
CA LEU A 40 -23.02 -0.37 2.78
C LEU A 40 -22.86 -0.24 1.26
N LEU A 41 -21.70 0.21 0.78
CA LEU A 41 -21.40 0.29 -0.66
C LEU A 41 -21.39 -1.10 -1.32
N LEU A 42 -20.82 -2.10 -0.63
CA LEU A 42 -20.82 -3.51 -1.03
C LEU A 42 -22.24 -4.05 -1.17
N ARG A 43 -23.07 -3.83 -0.15
CA ARG A 43 -24.49 -4.24 -0.18
C ARG A 43 -25.26 -3.53 -1.30
N ALA A 44 -25.08 -2.22 -1.46
CA ALA A 44 -25.71 -1.45 -2.53
C ALA A 44 -25.28 -1.92 -3.93
N ALA A 45 -24.00 -2.23 -4.15
CA ALA A 45 -23.52 -2.79 -5.41
C ALA A 45 -24.08 -4.20 -5.70
N ALA A 46 -24.46 -4.94 -4.66
CA ALA A 46 -25.04 -6.28 -4.77
C ALA A 46 -26.55 -6.26 -5.06
N THR A 47 -27.28 -5.18 -4.75
CA THR A 47 -28.74 -5.13 -4.90
C THR A 47 -29.19 -5.03 -6.36
N CYS A 48 -28.62 -4.14 -7.15
CA CYS A 48 -29.02 -3.96 -8.56
C CYS A 48 -27.89 -3.42 -9.46
N ARG A 49 -28.07 -3.59 -10.78
CA ARG A 49 -27.10 -3.12 -11.79
C ARG A 49 -26.99 -1.61 -11.85
N SER A 50 -28.08 -0.86 -11.59
CA SER A 50 -28.06 0.62 -11.59
C SER A 50 -27.13 1.14 -10.49
N LEU A 51 -27.34 0.72 -9.24
CA LEU A 51 -26.48 1.11 -8.11
C LEU A 51 -25.05 0.65 -8.28
N ARG A 52 -24.82 -0.55 -8.83
CA ARG A 52 -23.47 -0.99 -9.19
C ARG A 52 -22.81 -0.06 -10.22
N GLY A 53 -23.55 0.34 -11.25
CA GLY A 53 -23.09 1.29 -12.27
C GLY A 53 -22.79 2.66 -11.68
N LEU A 54 -23.67 3.16 -10.81
CA LEU A 54 -23.47 4.41 -10.08
C LEU A 54 -22.21 4.38 -9.21
N LEU A 55 -21.99 3.30 -8.46
CA LEU A 55 -20.82 3.15 -7.60
C LEU A 55 -19.51 2.93 -8.40
N ALA A 56 -19.61 2.44 -9.64
CA ALA A 56 -18.50 2.32 -10.56
C ALA A 56 -18.24 3.61 -11.36
N ASP A 57 -19.19 4.55 -11.35
CA ASP A 57 -19.11 5.78 -12.12
C ASP A 57 -18.00 6.69 -11.60
N ARG A 58 -17.25 7.28 -12.53
CA ARG A 58 -16.12 8.14 -12.19
C ARG A 58 -16.57 9.38 -11.42
N ALA A 59 -17.70 10.01 -11.78
CA ALA A 59 -18.16 11.21 -11.11
C ALA A 59 -18.59 10.92 -9.66
N PHE A 60 -19.25 9.78 -9.42
CA PHE A 60 -19.55 9.32 -8.05
C PHE A 60 -18.26 9.12 -7.25
N LEU A 61 -17.30 8.36 -7.79
CA LEU A 61 -16.05 8.07 -7.08
C LEU A 61 -15.24 9.35 -6.79
N ARG A 62 -15.20 10.30 -7.73
CA ARG A 62 -14.58 11.62 -7.52
C ARG A 62 -15.22 12.31 -6.32
N ARG A 63 -16.56 12.42 -6.34
CA ARG A 63 -17.34 13.08 -5.30
C ARG A 63 -17.15 12.41 -3.94
N HIS A 64 -17.26 11.09 -3.87
CA HIS A 64 -17.06 10.32 -2.64
C HIS A 64 -15.67 10.59 -2.07
N ARG A 65 -14.62 10.48 -2.88
CA ARG A 65 -13.25 10.78 -2.48
C ARG A 65 -13.09 12.23 -1.98
N ASP A 66 -13.63 13.20 -2.72
CA ASP A 66 -13.48 14.63 -2.39
C ASP A 66 -14.21 14.99 -1.08
N LEU A 67 -15.37 14.40 -0.83
CA LEU A 67 -16.11 14.55 0.42
C LEU A 67 -15.35 14.00 1.63
N HIS A 68 -14.53 12.96 1.43
CA HIS A 68 -13.75 12.29 2.48
C HIS A 68 -12.27 12.71 2.50
N GLY A 69 -11.92 13.85 1.91
CA GLY A 69 -10.59 14.44 2.05
C GLY A 69 -9.50 13.82 1.19
N GLY A 70 -9.83 13.07 0.13
CA GLY A 70 -8.86 12.64 -0.88
C GLY A 70 -8.10 11.35 -0.56
N ALA A 71 -7.76 11.12 0.71
CA ALA A 71 -6.92 10.00 1.13
C ALA A 71 -7.71 8.67 1.11
N ALA A 72 -7.12 7.64 0.49
CA ALA A 72 -7.73 6.32 0.45
C ALA A 72 -7.74 5.66 1.84
N PRO A 73 -8.83 4.98 2.22
CA PRO A 73 -8.94 4.26 3.49
C PRO A 73 -8.10 2.97 3.48
N MET A 74 -7.71 2.50 4.67
CA MET A 74 -7.08 1.18 4.84
C MET A 74 -8.16 0.10 4.92
N LEU A 75 -8.31 -0.68 3.84
CA LEU A 75 -9.27 -1.80 3.80
C LEU A 75 -8.72 -3.07 4.46
N GLY A 76 -7.39 -3.18 4.51
CA GLY A 76 -6.68 -4.26 5.17
C GLY A 76 -5.17 -4.07 5.07
N PHE A 77 -4.44 -5.12 5.39
CA PHE A 77 -3.01 -5.19 5.15
C PHE A 77 -2.62 -6.61 4.74
N VAL A 78 -1.52 -6.73 3.99
CA VAL A 78 -0.92 -8.00 3.61
C VAL A 78 0.29 -8.26 4.50
N PHE A 79 0.48 -9.50 4.92
CA PHE A 79 1.71 -9.93 5.58
C PHE A 79 2.21 -11.23 4.95
N ASN A 80 3.52 -11.47 5.08
CA ASN A 80 4.16 -12.68 4.58
C ASN A 80 4.25 -13.68 5.73
N ASP A 81 3.59 -14.81 5.55
CA ASP A 81 3.74 -15.98 6.41
C ASP A 81 4.84 -16.85 5.81
N ASN A 82 5.77 -17.36 6.63
CA ASN A 82 7.00 -17.99 6.15
C ASN A 82 6.98 -19.53 6.32
N ASN A 83 5.81 -20.12 6.61
CA ASN A 83 5.71 -21.57 6.84
C ASN A 83 4.29 -22.11 6.55
N PRO A 84 3.99 -22.48 5.29
CA PRO A 84 4.77 -22.23 4.07
C PRO A 84 4.69 -20.74 3.65
N ASP A 85 5.55 -20.33 2.69
CA ASP A 85 5.54 -18.99 2.12
C ASP A 85 4.15 -18.64 1.57
N ALA A 86 3.51 -17.62 2.15
CA ALA A 86 2.21 -17.15 1.70
C ALA A 86 1.98 -15.67 2.01
N ALA A 87 1.51 -14.93 1.00
CA ALA A 87 1.00 -13.58 1.16
C ALA A 87 -0.45 -13.68 1.63
N ARG A 88 -0.74 -13.18 2.83
CA ARG A 88 -2.06 -13.28 3.47
C ARG A 88 -2.66 -11.90 3.71
N PHE A 89 -3.88 -11.70 3.25
CA PHE A 89 -4.64 -10.47 3.45
C PHE A 89 -5.42 -10.52 4.77
N VAL A 90 -5.15 -9.56 5.65
CA VAL A 90 -5.89 -9.35 6.90
C VAL A 90 -6.79 -8.14 6.74
N PRO A 91 -8.11 -8.33 6.74
CA PRO A 91 -9.05 -7.23 6.62
C PRO A 91 -9.11 -6.37 7.89
N THR A 92 -9.26 -5.07 7.69
CA THR A 92 -9.47 -4.08 8.77
C THR A 92 -10.81 -3.36 8.67
N SER A 93 -11.59 -3.66 7.64
CA SER A 93 -12.96 -3.19 7.38
C SER A 93 -13.89 -4.36 7.04
N SER A 94 -15.08 -4.13 6.48
CA SER A 94 -15.93 -5.21 5.95
C SER A 94 -15.50 -5.70 4.56
N PHE A 95 -14.49 -5.09 3.93
CA PHE A 95 -13.96 -5.55 2.65
C PHE A 95 -13.28 -6.91 2.79
N ARG A 96 -13.54 -7.84 1.87
CA ARG A 96 -12.87 -9.14 1.80
C ARG A 96 -12.49 -9.40 0.33
N PRO A 97 -11.20 -9.59 0.00
CA PRO A 97 -10.85 -10.08 -1.32
C PRO A 97 -11.38 -11.50 -1.50
N ARG A 98 -11.60 -11.88 -2.76
CA ARG A 98 -12.11 -13.21 -3.10
C ARG A 98 -11.07 -14.30 -2.77
N THR A 99 -9.79 -14.00 -3.02
CA THR A 99 -8.67 -14.87 -2.69
C THR A 99 -7.78 -14.15 -1.66
N PRO A 100 -7.98 -14.37 -0.34
CA PRO A 100 -7.24 -13.66 0.71
C PRO A 100 -5.84 -14.22 0.95
N ASP A 101 -5.58 -15.47 0.60
CA ASP A 101 -4.31 -16.15 0.80
C ASP A 101 -3.73 -16.56 -0.56
N HIS A 102 -2.46 -16.21 -0.78
CA HIS A 102 -1.71 -16.63 -1.96
C HIS A 102 -0.49 -17.43 -1.55
N ALA A 103 -0.59 -18.75 -1.66
CA ALA A 103 0.52 -19.66 -1.47
C ALA A 103 1.64 -19.39 -2.49
N ASP A 104 2.88 -19.60 -2.08
CA ASP A 104 4.10 -19.42 -2.88
C ASP A 104 4.31 -17.97 -3.37
N LEU A 105 3.51 -17.01 -2.90
CA LEU A 105 3.67 -15.59 -3.18
C LEU A 105 4.10 -14.84 -1.94
N VAL A 106 4.99 -13.87 -2.11
CA VAL A 106 5.49 -13.01 -1.05
C VAL A 106 5.26 -11.56 -1.45
N ALA A 107 4.67 -10.77 -0.56
CA ALA A 107 4.33 -9.39 -0.81
C ALA A 107 5.51 -8.44 -0.56
N LEU A 108 5.66 -7.46 -1.46
CA LEU A 108 6.71 -6.44 -1.44
C LEU A 108 6.15 -5.05 -1.11
N ASP A 109 5.05 -4.70 -1.76
CA ASP A 109 4.52 -3.35 -1.75
C ASP A 109 3.02 -3.31 -2.05
N ALA A 110 2.33 -2.25 -1.63
CA ALA A 110 0.97 -1.98 -2.06
C ALA A 110 0.71 -0.48 -2.20
N ARG A 111 0.25 -0.08 -3.38
CA ARG A 111 -0.08 1.31 -3.72
C ARG A 111 -1.22 1.36 -4.71
N HIS A 112 -2.06 2.38 -4.59
CA HIS A 112 -3.12 2.72 -5.55
C HIS A 112 -4.03 1.53 -5.92
N GLY A 113 -4.48 0.76 -4.92
CA GLY A 113 -5.36 -0.39 -5.11
C GLY A 113 -4.69 -1.64 -5.69
N ARG A 114 -3.36 -1.73 -5.65
CA ARG A 114 -2.58 -2.88 -6.13
C ARG A 114 -1.63 -3.37 -5.05
N VAL A 115 -1.37 -4.67 -5.07
CA VAL A 115 -0.35 -5.33 -4.26
C VAL A 115 0.66 -5.95 -5.22
N LEU A 116 1.93 -5.63 -5.01
CA LEU A 116 3.05 -6.24 -5.70
C LEU A 116 3.54 -7.44 -4.89
N LEU A 117 3.55 -8.59 -5.55
CA LEU A 117 4.01 -9.86 -5.03
C LEU A 117 5.15 -10.39 -5.90
N TYR A 118 5.93 -11.33 -5.39
CA TYR A 118 6.78 -12.20 -6.21
C TYR A 118 6.51 -13.66 -5.89
N ARG A 119 6.73 -14.53 -6.87
CA ARG A 119 6.64 -15.97 -6.66
C ARG A 119 7.93 -16.47 -6.01
N SER A 120 7.82 -16.89 -4.76
CA SER A 120 8.85 -17.61 -4.02
C SER A 120 8.84 -19.06 -4.49
N ASP A 121 10.01 -19.66 -4.61
CA ASP A 121 10.17 -21.09 -4.82
C ASP A 121 11.30 -21.51 -3.87
N GLU A 122 11.00 -22.41 -2.92
CA GLU A 122 11.93 -22.84 -1.87
C GLU A 122 13.26 -23.36 -2.44
N LEU A 123 13.28 -23.78 -3.71
CA LEU A 123 14.42 -24.41 -4.37
C LEU A 123 15.10 -23.54 -5.43
N SER A 124 14.62 -22.32 -5.72
CA SER A 124 15.20 -21.50 -6.80
C SER A 124 15.01 -19.98 -6.66
N PHE A 125 15.70 -19.22 -7.52
CA PHE A 125 15.53 -17.77 -7.60
C PHE A 125 14.08 -17.38 -7.94
N PRO A 126 13.61 -16.21 -7.46
CA PRO A 126 12.27 -15.71 -7.76
C PRO A 126 11.96 -15.76 -9.26
N LYS A 127 10.83 -16.38 -9.62
CA LYS A 127 10.52 -16.67 -11.03
C LYS A 127 9.76 -15.55 -11.74
N ALA A 128 8.88 -14.88 -11.00
CA ALA A 128 8.03 -13.84 -11.56
C ALA A 128 7.55 -12.83 -10.52
N LEU A 129 7.30 -11.61 -10.96
CA LEU A 129 6.55 -10.61 -10.21
C LEU A 129 5.07 -10.76 -10.54
N VAL A 130 4.20 -10.54 -9.57
CA VAL A 130 2.74 -10.61 -9.73
C VAL A 130 2.13 -9.33 -9.19
N VAL A 131 1.36 -8.63 -10.03
CA VAL A 131 0.55 -7.51 -9.60
C VAL A 131 -0.86 -8.00 -9.37
N TRP A 132 -1.30 -7.99 -8.13
CA TRP A 132 -2.64 -8.40 -7.70
C TRP A 132 -3.50 -7.18 -7.37
N ASN A 133 -4.76 -7.20 -7.81
CA ASN A 133 -5.78 -6.24 -7.40
C ASN A 133 -6.79 -6.94 -6.49
N PRO A 134 -6.73 -6.72 -5.16
CA PRO A 134 -7.62 -7.38 -4.20
C PRO A 134 -9.11 -7.15 -4.42
N ILE A 135 -9.52 -6.01 -5.00
CA ILE A 135 -10.94 -5.68 -5.24
C ILE A 135 -11.50 -6.50 -6.39
N THR A 136 -10.73 -6.63 -7.47
CA THR A 136 -11.15 -7.33 -8.70
C THR A 136 -10.71 -8.79 -8.75
N ASP A 137 -9.81 -9.17 -7.85
CA ASP A 137 -9.06 -10.42 -7.80
C ASP A 137 -8.25 -10.72 -9.07
N GLN A 138 -8.02 -9.72 -9.92
CA GLN A 138 -7.19 -9.87 -11.10
C GLN A 138 -5.71 -9.94 -10.71
N GLN A 139 -4.99 -10.85 -11.36
CA GLN A 139 -3.55 -10.98 -11.24
C GLN A 139 -2.90 -10.83 -12.61
N ARG A 140 -1.76 -10.13 -12.65
CA ARG A 140 -0.93 -10.02 -13.84
C ARG A 140 0.49 -10.42 -13.48
N GLU A 141 0.96 -11.50 -14.10
CA GLU A 141 2.33 -12.00 -13.95
C GLU A 141 3.27 -11.27 -14.91
N LEU A 142 4.49 -11.00 -14.44
CA LEU A 142 5.49 -10.17 -15.10
C LEU A 142 6.89 -10.80 -14.93
N PRO A 143 7.75 -10.72 -15.95
CA PRO A 143 9.11 -11.19 -15.83
C PRO A 143 9.95 -10.26 -14.94
N PHE A 144 10.99 -10.79 -14.32
CA PHE A 144 12.05 -9.97 -13.71
C PHE A 144 12.90 -9.26 -14.79
N PRO A 145 13.59 -8.16 -14.45
CA PRO A 145 14.57 -7.57 -15.35
C PRO A 145 15.69 -8.59 -15.65
N LYS A 146 16.22 -8.56 -16.88
CA LYS A 146 17.29 -9.45 -17.35
C LYS A 146 18.66 -8.99 -16.83
N VAL A 147 18.81 -8.94 -15.51
CA VAL A 147 20.03 -8.55 -14.81
C VAL A 147 20.23 -9.52 -13.67
N ASP A 148 21.46 -9.98 -13.46
CA ASP A 148 21.78 -10.83 -12.32
C ASP A 148 21.88 -10.00 -11.04
N PHE A 149 21.19 -10.42 -9.98
CA PHE A 149 21.15 -9.72 -8.70
C PHE A 149 21.18 -10.68 -7.51
N ILE A 150 21.70 -10.20 -6.39
CA ILE A 150 21.73 -10.94 -5.12
C ILE A 150 20.74 -10.32 -4.12
N TYR A 151 20.73 -8.99 -4.04
CA TYR A 151 19.83 -8.22 -3.18
C TYR A 151 18.93 -7.37 -4.05
N TRP A 152 17.64 -7.31 -3.72
CA TRP A 152 16.69 -6.57 -4.53
C TRP A 152 15.45 -6.19 -3.71
N ASN A 153 14.72 -5.22 -4.25
CA ASN A 153 13.38 -4.85 -3.80
C ASN A 153 12.64 -4.19 -4.96
N ALA A 154 11.32 -4.10 -4.88
CA ALA A 154 10.51 -3.45 -5.90
C ALA A 154 9.30 -2.74 -5.29
N ALA A 155 8.83 -1.71 -5.98
CA ALA A 155 7.64 -0.95 -5.61
C ALA A 155 6.71 -0.78 -6.82
N VAL A 156 5.40 -0.83 -6.58
CA VAL A 156 4.39 -0.59 -7.60
C VAL A 156 3.92 0.85 -7.55
N LEU A 157 3.72 1.45 -8.70
CA LEU A 157 3.31 2.84 -8.84
C LEU A 157 2.15 2.93 -9.84
N CYS A 158 1.22 3.85 -9.64
CA CYS A 158 0.32 4.21 -10.72
C CYS A 158 1.07 5.04 -11.78
N ALA A 159 0.96 4.68 -13.07
CA ALA A 159 1.71 5.35 -14.14
C ALA A 159 1.32 6.83 -14.30
N ALA A 160 0.06 7.18 -14.06
CA ALA A 160 -0.40 8.56 -14.05
C ALA A 160 0.14 9.35 -12.83
N ALA A 161 0.45 8.68 -11.73
CA ALA A 161 0.96 9.32 -10.51
C ALA A 161 2.44 9.70 -10.66
N ALA A 162 3.21 8.85 -11.36
CA ALA A 162 4.57 9.16 -11.77
C ALA A 162 4.65 10.37 -12.72
N ARG A 163 3.54 10.75 -13.37
CA ARG A 163 3.43 11.95 -14.22
C ARG A 163 2.84 13.17 -13.48
N GLY A 164 2.63 13.07 -12.16
CA GLY A 164 2.23 14.20 -11.31
C GLY A 164 0.75 14.62 -11.36
N SER A 165 -0.13 13.91 -12.07
CA SER A 165 -1.52 14.37 -12.32
C SER A 165 -2.60 13.33 -11.98
N CYS A 166 -2.31 12.37 -11.11
CA CYS A 166 -3.21 11.25 -10.90
C CYS A 166 -4.34 11.53 -9.92
N ASP A 167 -5.58 11.43 -10.39
CA ASP A 167 -6.75 11.46 -9.53
C ASP A 167 -6.99 10.11 -8.80
N HIS A 168 -6.15 9.10 -9.03
CA HIS A 168 -6.20 7.75 -8.44
C HIS A 168 -7.51 6.97 -8.61
N LEU A 169 -8.54 7.56 -9.20
CA LEU A 169 -9.87 6.99 -9.41
C LEU A 169 -9.85 5.97 -10.56
N GLY A 170 -8.98 6.18 -11.55
CA GLY A 170 -8.73 5.23 -12.64
C GLY A 170 -7.66 4.17 -12.35
N CYS A 171 -6.80 4.36 -11.34
CA CYS A 171 -5.69 3.42 -11.06
C CYS A 171 -6.18 2.12 -10.45
N CYS A 172 -7.20 2.21 -9.58
CA CYS A 172 -7.79 1.07 -8.86
C CYS A 172 -8.58 0.12 -9.78
N ASN A 173 -8.99 0.57 -10.98
CA ASN A 173 -9.83 -0.18 -11.92
C ASN A 173 -9.05 -0.69 -13.14
N GLY A 174 -7.81 -1.15 -12.95
CA GLY A 174 -7.04 -1.74 -14.06
C GLY A 174 -6.27 -0.74 -14.92
N GLY A 175 -6.16 0.53 -14.51
CA GLY A 175 -5.30 1.53 -15.18
C GLY A 175 -3.82 1.13 -15.27
N PRO A 176 -3.02 1.84 -16.10
CA PRO A 176 -1.62 1.53 -16.28
C PRO A 176 -0.82 1.76 -14.99
N PHE A 177 0.18 0.91 -14.79
CA PHE A 177 1.06 0.91 -13.62
C PHE A 177 2.53 0.78 -14.05
N LEU A 178 3.41 1.20 -13.17
CA LEU A 178 4.85 1.02 -13.28
C LEU A 178 5.34 0.14 -12.12
N ILE A 179 6.44 -0.58 -12.33
CA ILE A 179 7.19 -1.22 -11.26
C ILE A 179 8.60 -0.66 -11.27
N ALA A 180 8.99 -0.04 -10.17
CA ALA A 180 10.37 0.34 -9.94
C ALA A 180 11.08 -0.83 -9.28
N PHE A 181 12.07 -1.40 -9.97
CA PHE A 181 12.91 -2.46 -9.46
C PHE A 181 14.28 -1.90 -9.12
N VAL A 182 14.77 -2.22 -7.94
CA VAL A 182 16.14 -1.90 -7.52
C VAL A 182 16.84 -3.17 -7.10
N GLY A 183 18.11 -3.28 -7.45
CA GLY A 183 18.91 -4.45 -7.13
C GLY A 183 20.37 -4.12 -6.91
N SER A 184 21.12 -5.12 -6.46
CA SER A 184 22.57 -5.08 -6.37
C SER A 184 23.13 -6.35 -6.97
N THR A 185 24.10 -6.20 -7.87
CA THR A 185 24.80 -7.32 -8.53
C THR A 185 25.79 -7.99 -7.57
N CYS A 186 26.36 -9.12 -7.99
CA CYS A 186 27.43 -9.81 -7.25
C CYS A 186 28.69 -8.95 -7.06
N GLU A 187 28.91 -8.00 -7.96
CA GLU A 187 30.01 -7.02 -7.90
C GLU A 187 29.70 -5.85 -6.94
N GLY A 188 28.52 -5.84 -6.31
CA GLY A 188 28.09 -4.78 -5.41
C GLY A 188 27.61 -3.52 -6.12
N ILE A 189 27.36 -3.57 -7.44
CA ILE A 189 26.85 -2.43 -8.20
C ILE A 189 25.34 -2.35 -7.98
N ALA A 190 24.88 -1.23 -7.40
CA ALA A 190 23.46 -0.96 -7.30
C ALA A 190 22.90 -0.61 -8.68
N PHE A 191 21.71 -1.09 -9.00
CA PHE A 191 21.05 -0.78 -10.27
C PHE A 191 19.55 -0.61 -10.08
N ALA A 192 18.91 -0.01 -11.09
CA ALA A 192 17.47 0.09 -11.14
C ALA A 192 16.96 -0.05 -12.57
N SER A 193 15.72 -0.53 -12.68
CA SER A 193 14.98 -0.58 -13.93
C SER A 193 13.50 -0.33 -13.62
N THR A 194 12.76 0.11 -14.63
CA THR A 194 11.32 0.40 -14.48
C THR A 194 10.53 -0.38 -15.52
N TYR A 195 9.59 -1.20 -15.07
CA TYR A 195 8.64 -1.87 -15.94
C TYR A 195 7.46 -0.95 -16.21
N SER A 196 7.03 -0.85 -17.46
CA SER A 196 5.79 -0.18 -17.85
C SER A 196 4.73 -1.19 -18.28
N SER A 197 3.55 -1.14 -17.65
CA SER A 197 2.44 -2.02 -18.03
C SER A 197 1.87 -1.75 -19.42
N GLU A 198 2.06 -0.52 -19.93
CA GLU A 198 1.62 -0.06 -21.26
C GLU A 198 2.54 -0.61 -22.35
N ALA A 199 3.86 -0.48 -22.14
CA ALA A 199 4.86 -1.00 -23.08
C ALA A 199 5.10 -2.51 -22.92
N ALA A 200 4.60 -3.09 -21.82
CA ALA A 200 4.85 -4.46 -21.40
C ALA A 200 6.36 -4.83 -21.38
N ALA A 201 7.20 -3.87 -21.02
CA ALA A 201 8.65 -3.98 -21.09
C ALA A 201 9.34 -3.26 -19.92
N TRP A 202 10.53 -3.76 -19.59
CA TRP A 202 11.49 -3.08 -18.72
C TRP A 202 12.24 -2.00 -19.49
N SER A 203 12.52 -0.88 -18.83
CA SER A 203 13.44 0.14 -19.32
C SER A 203 14.89 -0.33 -19.20
N ASP A 204 15.78 0.37 -19.89
CA ASP A 204 17.21 0.14 -19.74
C ASP A 204 17.64 0.24 -18.27
N THR A 205 18.58 -0.61 -17.89
CA THR A 205 19.12 -0.60 -16.54
C THR A 205 19.98 0.64 -16.32
N ILE A 206 19.74 1.33 -15.21
CA ILE A 206 20.62 2.40 -14.71
C ILE A 206 21.47 1.85 -13.60
N ASN A 207 22.76 2.19 -13.59
CA ASN A 207 23.69 1.80 -12.55
C ASN A 207 23.91 2.98 -11.60
N GLY A 208 23.99 2.68 -10.31
CA GLY A 208 24.37 3.61 -9.27
C GLY A 208 25.88 3.82 -9.28
N VAL A 209 26.30 5.01 -8.86
CA VAL A 209 27.72 5.40 -8.78
C VAL A 209 28.37 4.83 -7.52
N GLU A 210 27.59 4.61 -6.46
CA GLU A 210 28.09 4.13 -5.19
C GLU A 210 28.02 2.60 -5.09
N PRO A 211 29.14 1.92 -4.79
CA PRO A 211 29.16 0.48 -4.60
C PRO A 211 28.60 0.06 -3.24
N ASN A 212 28.22 -1.21 -3.14
CA ASN A 212 27.83 -1.91 -1.90
C ASN A 212 26.57 -1.36 -1.20
N ILE A 213 25.58 -0.91 -1.99
CA ILE A 213 24.25 -0.59 -1.49
C ILE A 213 23.32 -1.76 -1.75
N PHE A 214 22.82 -2.36 -0.67
CA PHE A 214 22.01 -3.57 -0.73
C PHE A 214 20.59 -3.26 -0.26
N PRO A 215 19.57 -3.19 -1.15
CA PRO A 215 18.20 -3.00 -0.72
C PRO A 215 17.69 -4.23 0.04
N GLN A 216 16.97 -4.01 1.14
CA GLN A 216 16.34 -5.07 1.91
C GLN A 216 15.07 -5.53 1.21
N ASN A 217 14.99 -6.82 0.88
CA ASN A 217 13.76 -7.43 0.37
C ASN A 217 12.64 -7.41 1.43
N GLU A 218 11.37 -7.46 0.99
CA GLU A 218 10.16 -7.53 1.83
C GLU A 218 9.94 -6.34 2.78
N LYS A 219 10.73 -5.28 2.65
CA LYS A 219 10.57 -4.05 3.41
C LYS A 219 9.96 -2.98 2.51
N PRO A 220 8.75 -2.46 2.82
CA PRO A 220 8.08 -1.50 1.94
C PRO A 220 8.93 -0.27 1.68
N ALA A 221 9.03 0.12 0.40
CA ALA A 221 9.66 1.38 0.01
C ALA A 221 8.82 2.57 0.47
N ALA A 222 9.42 3.75 0.63
CA ALA A 222 8.70 5.00 0.77
C ALA A 222 8.70 5.78 -0.55
N LEU A 223 7.58 6.41 -0.89
CA LEU A 223 7.45 7.29 -2.06
C LEU A 223 7.29 8.73 -1.57
N VAL A 224 8.21 9.62 -1.95
CA VAL A 224 8.14 11.05 -1.61
C VAL A 224 8.43 11.87 -2.87
N GLY A 225 7.45 12.67 -3.30
CA GLY A 225 7.49 13.27 -4.64
C GLY A 225 7.56 12.17 -5.69
N ASN A 226 8.54 12.25 -6.60
CA ASN A 226 8.82 11.20 -7.59
C ASN A 226 10.04 10.34 -7.26
N LYS A 227 10.40 10.28 -5.97
CA LYS A 227 11.55 9.51 -5.49
C LYS A 227 11.11 8.34 -4.62
N LEU A 228 11.66 7.18 -4.91
CA LEU A 228 11.49 5.97 -4.09
C LEU A 228 12.70 5.77 -3.19
N TYR A 229 12.43 5.36 -1.96
CA TYR A 229 13.45 5.14 -0.94
C TYR A 229 13.34 3.71 -0.42
N PHE A 230 14.42 2.96 -0.54
CA PHE A 230 14.50 1.57 -0.13
C PHE A 230 15.45 1.43 1.06
N ALA A 231 14.97 0.74 2.09
CA ALA A 231 15.76 0.51 3.30
C ALA A 231 16.89 -0.50 3.02
N PRO A 232 18.05 -0.33 3.67
CA PRO A 232 19.21 -1.20 3.47
C PRO A 232 19.03 -2.56 4.15
N PHE A 233 19.58 -3.61 3.52
CA PHE A 233 19.74 -4.94 4.10
C PHE A 233 20.78 -4.89 5.22
N GLN A 234 20.41 -5.40 6.41
CA GLN A 234 21.24 -5.51 7.62
C GLN A 234 21.98 -4.21 7.99
N SER A 235 21.35 -3.30 8.74
CA SER A 235 21.94 -2.14 9.47
C SER A 235 23.09 -1.34 8.82
N LYS A 236 23.36 -1.49 7.52
CA LYS A 236 24.38 -0.76 6.76
C LYS A 236 23.84 0.60 6.36
N ASP A 237 24.74 1.57 6.37
CA ASP A 237 24.50 3.00 6.58
C ASP A 237 23.67 3.75 5.53
N ARG A 238 23.08 3.16 4.48
CA ARG A 238 22.58 3.96 3.35
C ARG A 238 21.24 3.51 2.82
N ILE A 239 20.26 4.41 2.88
CA ILE A 239 18.96 4.29 2.20
C ILE A 239 19.22 4.50 0.72
N LEU A 240 18.80 3.56 -0.13
CA LEU A 240 18.87 3.71 -1.57
C LEU A 240 17.75 4.63 -2.05
N GLU A 241 18.10 5.69 -2.76
CA GLU A 241 17.15 6.62 -3.40
C GLU A 241 17.15 6.35 -4.90
N PHE A 242 15.95 6.16 -5.46
CA PHE A 242 15.72 6.07 -6.89
C PHE A 242 14.84 7.24 -7.34
N ASP A 243 15.44 8.17 -8.10
CA ASP A 243 14.77 9.28 -8.74
C ASP A 243 14.18 8.84 -10.08
N LEU A 244 12.84 8.79 -10.15
CA LEU A 244 12.12 8.31 -11.32
C LEU A 244 12.12 9.32 -12.47
N ASP A 245 12.20 10.63 -12.18
CA ASP A 245 12.21 11.69 -13.20
C ASP A 245 13.55 11.72 -13.93
N HIS A 246 14.63 11.76 -13.15
CA HIS A 246 15.99 11.88 -13.69
C HIS A 246 16.60 10.52 -14.04
N ARG A 247 15.94 9.42 -13.67
CA ARG A 247 16.45 8.04 -13.75
C ARG A 247 17.84 7.92 -13.15
N GLN A 248 17.96 8.32 -11.88
CA GLN A 248 19.23 8.32 -11.15
C GLN A 248 19.11 7.58 -9.83
N LEU A 249 20.20 6.91 -9.47
CA LEU A 249 20.37 6.29 -8.17
C LEU A 249 21.31 7.13 -7.32
N SER A 250 20.87 7.40 -6.10
CA SER A 250 21.66 8.06 -5.09
C SER A 250 21.43 7.35 -3.76
N SER A 251 22.05 7.84 -2.69
CA SER A 251 21.90 7.22 -1.39
C SER A 251 21.96 8.24 -0.27
N ILE A 252 21.32 7.89 0.85
CA ILE A 252 21.18 8.79 1.99
C ILE A 252 21.64 8.08 3.24
N LYS A 253 22.56 8.72 3.97
CA LYS A 253 22.96 8.25 5.29
C LYS A 253 21.91 8.62 6.35
N PRO A 254 21.31 7.66 7.08
CA PRO A 254 20.48 7.93 8.24
C PRO A 254 21.37 8.30 9.44
N PRO A 255 20.82 8.96 10.49
CA PRO A 255 21.61 9.58 11.55
C PRO A 255 22.38 8.58 12.43
N HIS A 256 21.82 7.42 12.74
CA HIS A 256 22.43 6.41 13.64
C HIS A 256 22.31 4.98 13.08
N GLY A 257 22.36 4.85 11.75
CA GLY A 257 21.87 3.64 11.09
C GLY A 257 20.34 3.53 11.19
N LEU A 258 19.77 2.48 10.59
CA LEU A 258 18.34 2.18 10.71
C LEU A 258 18.16 0.93 11.58
N PRO A 259 17.33 0.98 12.64
CA PRO A 259 16.91 -0.21 13.37
C PRO A 259 16.31 -1.24 12.43
N SER A 260 16.48 -2.53 12.74
CA SER A 260 15.95 -3.62 11.90
C SER A 260 14.44 -3.50 11.66
N SER A 261 13.67 -3.09 12.68
CA SER A 261 12.22 -2.87 12.62
C SER A 261 11.82 -1.45 12.21
N SER A 262 12.74 -0.62 11.70
CA SER A 262 12.37 0.72 11.21
C SER A 262 11.47 0.65 9.97
N VAL A 263 10.64 1.67 9.75
CA VAL A 263 9.83 1.82 8.52
C VAL A 263 10.11 3.18 7.91
N LEU A 264 10.46 3.20 6.63
CA LEU A 264 10.55 4.43 5.84
C LEU A 264 9.14 4.92 5.52
N MET A 265 8.92 6.23 5.56
CA MET A 265 7.61 6.81 5.32
C MET A 265 7.71 8.25 4.80
N PRO A 266 6.68 8.74 4.09
CA PRO A 266 6.51 10.16 3.88
C PRO A 266 6.34 10.89 5.21
N ALA A 267 6.91 12.09 5.30
CA ALA A 267 6.78 13.00 6.43
C ALA A 267 6.20 14.35 5.97
N ASP A 268 5.79 15.20 6.93
CA ASP A 268 5.22 16.52 6.65
C ASP A 268 6.03 17.32 5.62
N GLY A 269 5.32 18.03 4.75
CA GLY A 269 5.92 18.90 3.75
C GLY A 269 6.59 18.12 2.61
N GLY A 270 6.14 16.89 2.34
CA GLY A 270 6.66 16.08 1.23
C GLY A 270 8.12 15.69 1.43
N ARG A 271 8.49 15.32 2.65
CA ARG A 271 9.86 14.97 3.03
C ARG A 271 9.98 13.49 3.34
N LEU A 272 11.20 12.96 3.28
CA LEU A 272 11.48 11.60 3.74
C LEU A 272 11.54 11.57 5.27
N GLY A 273 10.88 10.59 5.86
CA GLY A 273 11.00 10.24 7.25
C GLY A 273 11.21 8.75 7.46
N PHE A 274 11.55 8.39 8.68
CA PHE A 274 11.47 7.01 9.13
C PHE A 274 11.15 6.97 10.61
N THR A 275 10.53 5.87 11.03
CA THR A 275 10.19 5.64 12.43
C THR A 275 10.69 4.28 12.88
N GLY A 276 11.07 4.19 14.14
CA GLY A 276 11.59 2.97 14.75
C GLY A 276 11.58 3.06 16.26
N ILE A 277 11.72 1.92 16.92
CA ILE A 277 11.86 1.84 18.38
C ILE A 277 13.35 1.86 18.70
N TYR A 278 13.76 2.75 19.60
CA TYR A 278 15.15 3.00 19.97
C TYR A 278 15.40 2.79 21.46
N GLY A 279 16.59 2.27 21.81
CA GLY A 279 17.09 2.20 23.17
C GLY A 279 16.63 0.97 23.98
N ILE A 280 16.85 1.03 25.30
CA ILE A 280 16.53 -0.02 26.27
C ILE A 280 15.05 0.05 26.73
N GLY A 281 14.35 1.16 26.44
CA GLY A 281 12.91 1.34 26.62
C GLY A 281 12.19 1.45 25.27
N PRO A 282 10.86 1.25 25.21
CA PRO A 282 10.12 1.25 23.95
C PRO A 282 9.80 2.70 23.49
N HIS A 283 10.83 3.51 23.22
CA HIS A 283 10.66 4.86 22.69
C HIS A 283 10.52 4.83 21.17
N LEU A 284 9.34 5.18 20.68
CA LEU A 284 9.08 5.32 19.26
C LEU A 284 9.52 6.72 18.80
N ILE A 285 10.57 6.80 17.96
CA ILE A 285 11.13 8.08 17.50
C ILE A 285 10.90 8.22 16.00
N LEU A 286 10.27 9.32 15.60
CA LEU A 286 10.19 9.74 14.20
C LEU A 286 11.35 10.68 13.86
N TRP A 287 12.04 10.35 12.78
CA TRP A 287 13.04 11.18 12.15
C TRP A 287 12.49 11.74 10.86
N THR A 288 12.79 13.00 10.57
CA THR A 288 12.42 13.65 9.30
C THR A 288 13.64 14.34 8.72
N ARG A 289 13.82 14.23 7.41
CA ARG A 289 14.88 14.91 6.67
C ARG A 289 14.40 16.32 6.31
N LYS A 290 15.06 17.35 6.82
CA LYS A 290 14.75 18.76 6.54
C LYS A 290 15.99 19.52 6.08
N ALA A 291 15.78 20.61 5.35
CA ALA A 291 16.84 21.58 5.08
C ALA A 291 17.08 22.43 6.33
N GLY A 292 18.34 22.50 6.78
CA GLY A 292 18.79 23.43 7.80
C GLY A 292 18.78 24.88 7.31
N SER A 293 19.12 25.81 8.20
CA SER A 293 19.22 27.25 7.88
C SER A 293 20.29 27.57 6.83
N ASP A 294 21.27 26.68 6.67
CA ASP A 294 22.33 26.73 5.67
C ASP A 294 21.97 26.02 4.35
N GLY A 295 20.75 25.48 4.24
CA GLY A 295 20.28 24.71 3.09
C GLY A 295 20.74 23.25 3.05
N THR A 296 21.52 22.79 4.03
CA THR A 296 21.96 21.38 4.09
C THR A 296 20.84 20.47 4.56
N LEU A 297 20.68 19.30 3.93
CA LEU A 297 19.66 18.34 4.32
C LEU A 297 20.13 17.50 5.52
N ALA A 298 19.56 17.76 6.70
CA ALA A 298 19.86 17.05 7.94
C ALA A 298 18.67 16.23 8.44
N TRP A 299 18.97 15.21 9.24
CA TRP A 299 17.96 14.43 9.95
C TRP A 299 17.66 15.05 11.31
N GLU A 300 16.38 15.28 11.59
CA GLU A 300 15.94 15.82 12.87
C GLU A 300 14.96 14.84 13.54
N PRO A 301 15.15 14.51 14.83
CA PRO A 301 14.14 13.81 15.60
C PRO A 301 12.99 14.78 15.87
N ARG A 302 11.76 14.40 15.52
CA ARG A 302 10.60 15.28 15.65
C ARG A 302 9.75 15.03 16.87
N ILE A 303 9.40 13.77 17.10
CA ILE A 303 8.42 13.37 18.12
C ILE A 303 8.84 12.00 18.65
N GLY A 304 8.94 11.89 19.98
CA GLY A 304 9.13 10.65 20.70
C GLY A 304 7.83 10.27 21.41
N PHE A 305 7.27 9.10 21.10
CA PHE A 305 6.20 8.53 21.92
C PHE A 305 6.79 7.54 22.90
N ASP A 306 6.52 7.77 24.17
CA ASP A 306 6.85 6.81 25.21
C ASP A 306 5.80 5.69 25.24
N LEU A 307 6.21 4.48 24.89
CA LEU A 307 5.35 3.29 24.99
C LEU A 307 5.49 2.59 26.34
N THR A 308 6.32 3.13 27.24
CA THR A 308 6.46 2.73 28.63
C THR A 308 5.09 2.80 29.31
N GLY A 309 4.72 1.78 30.10
CA GLY A 309 3.36 1.67 30.67
C GLY A 309 2.42 0.80 29.86
N ARG A 310 2.57 0.75 28.54
CA ARG A 310 1.54 0.19 27.65
C ARG A 310 1.72 -1.28 27.32
N PHE A 311 2.96 -1.79 27.41
CA PHE A 311 3.34 -3.14 26.94
C PHE A 311 4.25 -3.90 27.91
N TYR A 312 4.26 -3.54 29.21
CA TYR A 312 5.21 -4.07 30.21
C TYR A 312 5.21 -5.59 30.44
N SER A 313 4.26 -6.33 29.88
CA SER A 313 4.09 -7.78 30.11
C SER A 313 4.21 -8.62 28.83
N SER A 314 4.69 -8.05 27.71
CA SER A 314 4.70 -8.77 26.43
C SER A 314 5.88 -9.75 26.34
N GLN A 315 5.61 -11.02 26.03
CA GLN A 315 6.65 -12.02 25.68
C GLN A 315 7.38 -11.69 24.36
N LEU A 316 6.78 -10.85 23.52
CA LEU A 316 7.34 -10.34 22.26
C LEU A 316 7.46 -8.82 22.34
N PRO A 317 8.67 -8.25 22.25
CA PRO A 317 8.83 -6.80 22.30
C PRO A 317 8.09 -6.13 21.14
N PRO A 318 7.48 -4.94 21.37
CA PRO A 318 6.78 -4.22 20.33
C PRO A 318 7.73 -3.90 19.18
N ALA A 319 7.22 -3.96 17.95
CA ALA A 319 7.98 -3.65 16.74
C ALA A 319 7.13 -2.78 15.81
N VAL A 320 7.77 -1.79 15.17
CA VAL A 320 7.14 -1.12 14.04
C VAL A 320 7.15 -2.10 12.86
N VAL A 321 5.99 -2.29 12.24
CA VAL A 321 5.81 -3.26 11.14
C VAL A 321 5.31 -2.62 9.86
N GLY A 322 4.77 -1.40 9.90
CA GLY A 322 4.33 -0.73 8.70
C GLY A 322 3.85 0.69 8.95
N TYR A 323 3.45 1.35 7.87
CA TYR A 323 2.88 2.69 7.88
C TYR A 323 1.72 2.75 6.89
N ALA A 324 0.56 3.22 7.35
CA ALA A 324 -0.63 3.40 6.54
C ALA A 324 -0.94 4.88 6.40
N TYR A 325 -1.17 5.35 5.17
CA TYR A 325 -1.52 6.75 4.93
C TYR A 325 -3.01 6.99 5.22
N ALA A 326 -3.35 7.24 6.49
CA ALA A 326 -4.66 7.75 6.90
C ALA A 326 -4.57 9.26 7.13
N GLU A 327 -5.30 10.04 6.34
CA GLU A 327 -5.29 11.52 6.38
C GLU A 327 -3.87 12.13 6.24
N SER A 328 -3.75 13.44 6.51
CA SER A 328 -2.57 14.28 6.20
C SER A 328 -1.21 13.84 6.78
N LEU A 329 -1.15 12.88 7.72
CA LEU A 329 0.11 12.38 8.30
C LEU A 329 0.22 10.86 8.48
N GLY A 330 -0.87 10.09 8.35
CA GLY A 330 -0.86 8.64 8.45
C GLY A 330 -0.72 8.05 9.86
N ALA A 331 -0.86 6.72 9.92
CA ALA A 331 -0.81 5.91 11.14
C ALA A 331 0.35 4.91 11.08
N ILE A 332 1.06 4.76 12.19
CA ILE A 332 2.13 3.77 12.35
C ILE A 332 1.50 2.46 12.82
N LEU A 333 1.88 1.35 12.19
CA LEU A 333 1.45 0.03 12.58
C LEU A 333 2.50 -0.61 13.50
N LEU A 334 2.08 -0.94 14.72
CA LEU A 334 2.88 -1.64 15.71
C LEU A 334 2.36 -3.06 15.90
N ARG A 335 3.28 -4.03 15.86
CA ARG A 335 3.02 -5.39 16.31
C ARG A 335 3.28 -5.48 17.81
N THR A 336 2.33 -6.07 18.53
CA THR A 336 2.40 -6.38 19.96
C THR A 336 1.88 -7.80 20.19
N ASP A 337 1.92 -8.26 21.44
CA ASP A 337 1.30 -9.52 21.89
C ASP A 337 -0.22 -9.57 21.67
N ALA A 338 -0.91 -8.43 21.72
CA ALA A 338 -2.34 -8.29 21.48
C ALA A 338 -2.74 -8.22 19.99
N GLY A 339 -1.76 -8.30 19.08
CA GLY A 339 -1.94 -8.23 17.63
C GLY A 339 -1.31 -6.98 17.01
N VAL A 340 -2.01 -6.33 16.07
CA VAL A 340 -1.52 -5.12 15.38
C VAL A 340 -2.34 -3.91 15.82
N LEU A 341 -1.63 -2.87 16.24
CA LEU A 341 -2.18 -1.57 16.62
C LEU A 341 -1.81 -0.53 15.56
N ALA A 342 -2.75 0.32 15.18
CA ALA A 342 -2.49 1.56 14.48
C ALA A 342 -2.38 2.69 15.50
N ILE A 343 -1.30 3.46 15.45
CA ILE A 343 -1.09 4.67 16.24
C ILE A 343 -1.13 5.87 15.33
N ASP A 344 -2.09 6.77 15.60
CA ASP A 344 -2.13 8.08 14.99
C ASP A 344 -1.01 8.93 15.57
N PHE A 345 -0.12 9.42 14.71
CA PHE A 345 1.10 10.09 15.13
C PHE A 345 0.88 11.54 15.58
N ARG A 346 -0.26 12.16 15.27
CA ARG A 346 -0.59 13.52 15.75
C ARG A 346 -1.22 13.49 17.12
N THR A 347 -2.14 12.56 17.33
CA THR A 347 -2.99 12.52 18.51
C THR A 347 -2.47 11.53 19.57
N GLY A 348 -1.56 10.63 19.20
CA GLY A 348 -1.09 9.54 20.05
C GLY A 348 -2.17 8.49 20.38
N ARG A 349 -3.35 8.62 19.76
CA ARG A 349 -4.44 7.66 19.89
C ARG A 349 -4.05 6.37 19.20
N ASN A 350 -4.36 5.25 19.84
CA ASN A 350 -4.15 3.95 19.26
C ASN A 350 -5.49 3.25 19.04
N ARG A 351 -5.54 2.41 18.00
CA ARG A 351 -6.66 1.54 17.69
C ARG A 351 -6.12 0.18 17.30
N ARG A 352 -6.68 -0.89 17.84
CA ARG A 352 -6.35 -2.24 17.39
C ARG A 352 -6.96 -2.50 16.03
N VAL A 353 -6.12 -2.84 15.05
CA VAL A 353 -6.55 -3.14 13.67
C VAL A 353 -6.61 -4.64 13.40
N SER A 354 -5.88 -5.46 14.17
CA SER A 354 -5.99 -6.91 14.10
C SER A 354 -5.69 -7.53 15.47
N ARG A 355 -6.39 -8.64 15.78
CA ARG A 355 -6.07 -9.51 16.93
C ARG A 355 -5.07 -10.61 16.57
N ARG A 356 -4.74 -10.77 15.29
CA ARG A 356 -3.82 -11.80 14.81
C ARG A 356 -2.40 -11.44 15.23
N ILE A 357 -1.74 -12.34 15.92
CA ILE A 357 -0.31 -12.26 16.21
C ILE A 357 0.41 -12.59 14.90
N LEU A 358 1.28 -11.70 14.45
CA LEU A 358 1.99 -11.84 13.20
C LEU A 358 3.40 -12.37 13.46
N ASN A 359 3.77 -13.43 12.75
CA ASN A 359 5.16 -13.90 12.70
C ASN A 359 6.01 -13.09 11.70
N SER A 360 5.37 -12.29 10.84
CA SER A 360 6.04 -11.40 9.89
C SER A 360 6.78 -10.25 10.58
N ARG A 361 7.88 -9.80 9.95
CA ARG A 361 8.63 -8.58 10.33
C ARG A 361 7.94 -7.30 9.87
N PHE A 362 7.23 -7.35 8.76
CA PHE A 362 6.56 -6.18 8.17
C PHE A 362 5.16 -6.52 7.68
N VAL A 363 4.34 -5.50 7.55
CA VAL A 363 3.04 -5.56 6.90
C VAL A 363 2.99 -4.51 5.80
N ILE A 364 2.18 -4.78 4.78
CA ILE A 364 1.97 -3.94 3.63
C ILE A 364 0.52 -3.45 3.67
N PRO A 365 0.27 -2.20 4.12
CA PRO A 365 -1.08 -1.67 4.20
C PRO A 365 -1.71 -1.54 2.82
N TYR A 366 -2.91 -2.07 2.68
CA TYR A 366 -3.67 -1.99 1.44
C TYR A 366 -4.67 -0.83 1.52
N MET A 367 -4.34 0.24 0.81
CA MET A 367 -5.11 1.48 0.78
C MET A 367 -5.85 1.60 -0.56
N SER A 368 -7.18 1.65 -0.52
CA SER A 368 -7.99 1.86 -1.72
C SER A 368 -9.41 2.31 -1.35
N PHE A 369 -10.01 3.16 -2.18
CA PHE A 369 -11.46 3.29 -2.19
C PHE A 369 -12.07 2.01 -2.78
N TYR A 370 -13.18 1.56 -2.19
CA TYR A 370 -13.93 0.44 -2.73
C TYR A 370 -14.62 0.85 -4.04
N THR A 371 -14.43 0.04 -5.08
CA THR A 371 -14.93 0.29 -6.44
C THR A 371 -15.50 -1.02 -6.98
N PRO A 372 -16.84 -1.17 -7.09
CA PRO A 372 -17.41 -2.36 -7.69
C PRO A 372 -17.11 -2.39 -9.19
N VAL A 373 -16.78 -3.56 -9.72
CA VAL A 373 -16.56 -3.74 -11.16
C VAL A 373 -17.88 -4.08 -11.85
N LEU A 374 -18.14 -3.41 -12.97
CA LEU A 374 -19.15 -3.85 -13.93
C LEU A 374 -18.56 -5.02 -14.72
N SER A 375 -19.02 -6.24 -14.44
CA SER A 375 -18.68 -7.44 -15.22
C SER A 375 -19.61 -7.60 -16.40
#